data_AF-A0A2V6MFI7-F1
#
_entry.id   AF-A0A2V6MFI7-F1
#
_cell.length_a   1.000
_cell.length_b   1.000
_cell.length_c   1.000
_cell.angle_alpha   90.00
_cell.angle_beta   90.00
_cell.angle_gamma   90.00
#
_symmetry.space_group_name_H-M   'P 1'
#
loop_
_entity.id
_entity.type
_entity.pdbx_description
1 polymer ?
#
loop_
_entity_poly.entity_id
_entity_poly.type
_entity_poly.pdbx_seq_one_letter_code
_entity_poly.pdbx_strand_id
1 'polypeptide(L)'
;AVAFSQSVFKPKTGDDAVLEAFHILNQFDIPKGAAREHEKDEHGNILADYTIWTAASDLKAKQYYFRTYENSQIRMVDLMKMNLDGKDMVKISMKGGESIKSLNP
;
A
#
# COMPACT_ATOMS: atom_id res chain seq x y z
N ALA A 1 -7.63 -13.75 -4.47
CA ALA A 1 -7.51 -13.28 -3.08
C ALA A 1 -7.79 -14.38 -2.04
N VAL A 2 -8.99 -14.99 -2.02
CA VAL A 2 -9.40 -15.93 -0.96
C VAL A 2 -8.41 -17.08 -0.75
N ALA A 3 -8.01 -17.78 -1.81
CA ALA A 3 -7.06 -18.90 -1.70
C ALA A 3 -5.77 -18.52 -0.96
N PHE A 4 -5.11 -17.42 -1.37
CA PHE A 4 -3.90 -16.92 -0.72
C PHE A 4 -4.12 -16.59 0.76
N SER A 5 -5.22 -15.90 1.10
CA SER A 5 -5.54 -15.57 2.50
C SER A 5 -5.81 -16.79 3.40
N GLN A 6 -6.26 -17.91 2.81
CA GLN A 6 -6.54 -19.15 3.54
C GLN A 6 -5.33 -20.09 3.59
N SER A 7 -4.32 -19.88 2.75
CA SER A 7 -3.11 -20.73 2.69
C SER A 7 -1.98 -20.26 3.60
N VAL A 8 -2.04 -19.04 4.12
CA VAL A 8 -1.03 -18.52 5.05
C VAL A 8 -1.30 -18.97 6.48
N PHE A 9 -0.24 -19.06 7.29
CA PHE A 9 -0.41 -19.29 8.72
C PHE A 9 -1.16 -18.12 9.36
N LYS A 10 -2.03 -18.44 10.32
CA LYS A 10 -2.78 -17.41 11.05
C LYS A 10 -1.81 -16.51 11.83
N PRO A 11 -1.79 -15.19 11.57
CA PRO A 11 -0.96 -14.25 12.32
C PRO A 11 -1.34 -14.21 13.80
N LYS A 12 -0.37 -13.94 14.67
CA LYS A 12 -0.57 -13.93 16.13
C LYS A 12 -0.97 -12.55 16.66
N THR A 13 -0.47 -11.50 16.03
CA THR A 13 -0.71 -10.10 16.41
C THR A 13 -1.31 -9.29 15.26
N GLY A 14 -1.81 -8.08 15.55
CA GLY A 14 -2.30 -7.16 14.53
C GLY A 14 -1.19 -6.75 13.56
N ASP A 15 0.01 -6.45 14.09
CA ASP A 15 1.19 -6.11 13.30
C ASP A 15 1.60 -7.27 12.36
N ASP A 16 1.65 -8.51 12.87
CA ASP A 16 1.91 -9.68 12.03
C ASP A 16 0.86 -9.82 10.93
N ALA A 17 -0.41 -9.55 11.24
CA ALA A 17 -1.51 -9.65 10.27
C ALA A 17 -1.41 -8.59 9.18
N VAL A 18 -1.01 -7.37 9.52
CA VAL A 18 -0.78 -6.29 8.55
C VAL A 18 0.39 -6.67 7.63
N LEU A 19 1.52 -7.11 8.20
CA LEU A 19 2.68 -7.51 7.40
C LEU A 19 2.36 -8.68 6.47
N GLU A 20 1.65 -9.70 6.97
CA GLU A 20 1.22 -10.84 6.15
C GLU A 20 0.25 -10.41 5.03
N ALA A 21 -0.66 -9.47 5.31
CA ALA A 21 -1.54 -8.93 4.28
C ALA A 21 -0.75 -8.24 3.16
N PHE A 22 0.29 -7.46 3.48
CA PHE A 22 1.17 -6.90 2.45
C PHE A 22 1.93 -7.98 1.67
N HIS A 23 2.38 -9.05 2.32
CA HIS A 23 3.01 -10.18 1.63
C HIS A 23 2.07 -10.89 0.65
N ILE A 24 0.81 -11.12 1.04
CA ILE A 24 -0.21 -11.66 0.14
C ILE A 24 -0.47 -10.70 -1.01
N LEU A 25 -0.60 -9.40 -0.74
CA LEU A 25 -0.91 -8.39 -1.76
C LEU A 25 0.25 -8.18 -2.75
N ASN A 26 1.50 -8.50 -2.39
CA ASN A 26 2.62 -8.54 -3.33
C ASN A 26 2.37 -9.50 -4.52
N GLN A 27 1.57 -10.56 -4.34
CA GLN A 27 1.23 -11.50 -5.43
C GLN A 27 0.36 -10.86 -6.51
N PHE A 28 -0.23 -9.70 -6.22
CA PHE A 28 -1.10 -8.94 -7.11
C PHE A 28 -0.50 -7.57 -7.46
N ASP A 29 0.79 -7.37 -7.20
CA ASP A 29 1.49 -6.14 -7.55
C ASP A 29 1.77 -6.10 -9.06
N ILE A 30 1.35 -5.04 -9.73
CA ILE A 30 1.51 -4.86 -11.17
C ILE A 30 2.60 -3.79 -11.39
N PRO A 31 3.80 -4.18 -11.84
CA PRO A 31 4.83 -3.21 -12.16
C PRO A 31 4.50 -2.48 -13.46
N LYS A 32 4.96 -1.22 -13.57
CA LYS A 32 4.78 -0.39 -14.77
C LYS A 32 5.23 -1.14 -16.02
N GLY A 33 4.31 -1.29 -16.97
CA GLY A 33 4.54 -1.93 -18.26
C GLY A 33 4.36 -3.44 -18.30
N ALA A 34 3.98 -4.10 -17.20
CA ALA A 34 3.55 -5.51 -17.22
C ALA A 34 2.13 -5.67 -17.78
N ALA A 35 1.25 -4.71 -17.49
CA ALA A 35 -0.04 -4.55 -18.15
C ALA A 35 0.03 -3.33 -19.07
N ARG A 36 -0.20 -3.53 -20.36
CA ARG A 36 -0.19 -2.46 -21.37
C ARG A 36 -1.47 -2.56 -22.17
N GLU A 37 -2.08 -1.42 -22.44
CA GLU A 37 -3.14 -1.36 -23.43
C GLU A 37 -2.55 -1.51 -24.83
N HIS A 38 -3.28 -2.20 -25.70
CA HIS A 38 -2.91 -2.30 -27.11
C HIS A 38 -3.14 -0.98 -27.85
N GLU A 39 -4.10 -0.18 -27.39
CA GLU A 39 -4.39 1.13 -27.93
C GLU A 39 -3.51 2.19 -27.26
N LYS A 40 -3.05 3.14 -28.07
CA LYS A 40 -2.34 4.33 -27.59
C LYS A 40 -3.37 5.39 -27.23
N ASP A 41 -3.03 6.25 -26.28
CA ASP A 41 -3.85 7.44 -26.02
C ASP A 41 -3.86 8.40 -27.23
N GLU A 42 -4.67 9.45 -27.15
CA GLU A 42 -4.78 10.49 -28.19
C GLU A 42 -3.44 11.20 -28.52
N HIS A 43 -2.42 11.03 -27.68
CA HIS A 43 -1.08 11.59 -27.82
C HIS A 43 -0.03 10.55 -28.25
N GLY A 44 -0.44 9.30 -28.51
CA GLY A 44 0.45 8.23 -28.98
C GLY A 44 1.24 7.53 -27.86
N ASN A 45 0.92 7.78 -26.59
CA ASN A 45 1.55 7.12 -25.45
C ASN A 45 0.96 5.73 -25.23
N ILE A 46 1.81 4.79 -24.81
CA ILE A 46 1.35 3.47 -24.35
C ILE A 46 0.79 3.66 -22.94
N LEU A 47 -0.52 3.40 -22.77
CA LEU A 47 -1.13 3.33 -21.46
C LEU A 47 -0.71 2.02 -20.79
N ALA A 48 -0.22 2.11 -19.55
CA ALA A 48 0.19 0.96 -18.77
C ALA A 48 -0.43 1.04 -17.39
N ASP A 49 -1.22 0.01 -17.06
CA ASP A 49 -1.74 -0.16 -15.72
C ASP A 49 -0.63 -0.61 -14.78
N TYR A 50 -0.64 -0.05 -13.58
CA TYR A 50 0.26 -0.42 -12.51
C TYR A 50 -0.38 -0.18 -11.15
N THR A 51 0.10 -0.88 -10.14
CA THR A 51 -0.34 -0.69 -8.76
C THR A 51 0.19 0.65 -8.23
N ILE A 52 -0.68 1.65 -8.10
CA ILE A 52 -0.31 3.00 -7.61
C ILE A 52 0.01 2.97 -6.11
N TRP A 53 -0.81 2.25 -5.32
CA TRP A 53 -0.57 2.03 -3.90
C TRP A 53 -1.13 0.69 -3.44
N THR A 54 -0.66 0.22 -2.30
CA THR A 54 -1.20 -0.95 -1.59
C THR A 54 -1.54 -0.52 -0.17
N ALA A 55 -2.68 -0.96 0.36
CA ALA A 55 -3.12 -0.58 1.70
C ALA A 55 -3.72 -1.77 2.47
N ALA A 56 -3.65 -1.68 3.79
CA ALA A 56 -4.26 -2.59 4.75
C ALA A 56 -4.82 -1.79 5.94
N SER A 57 -5.79 -2.34 6.66
CA SER A 57 -6.38 -1.67 7.82
C SER A 57 -6.51 -2.62 8.99
N ASP A 58 -5.91 -2.27 10.13
CA ASP A 58 -6.19 -2.93 11.40
C ASP A 58 -7.42 -2.25 12.01
N LEU A 59 -8.58 -2.90 11.89
CA LEU A 59 -9.85 -2.39 12.40
C LEU A 59 -9.94 -2.44 13.93
N LYS A 60 -9.18 -3.33 14.59
CA LYS A 60 -9.16 -3.42 16.05
C LYS A 60 -8.37 -2.25 16.63
N ALA A 61 -7.17 -2.02 16.10
CA ALA A 61 -6.30 -0.91 16.51
C ALA A 61 -6.72 0.45 15.91
N LYS A 62 -7.59 0.45 14.88
CA LYS A 62 -8.01 1.64 14.12
C LYS A 62 -6.83 2.34 13.45
N GLN A 63 -6.02 1.54 12.76
CA GLN A 63 -4.82 1.99 12.06
C GLN A 63 -4.93 1.68 10.57
N TYR A 64 -4.60 2.68 9.74
CA TYR A 64 -4.59 2.56 8.29
C TYR A 64 -3.14 2.54 7.78
N TYR A 65 -2.78 1.49 7.05
CA TYR A 65 -1.43 1.26 6.55
C TYR A 65 -1.41 1.37 5.03
N PHE A 66 -0.36 1.97 4.48
CA PHE A 66 -0.17 2.07 3.04
C PHE A 66 1.30 2.13 2.64
N ARG A 67 1.58 1.73 1.40
CA ARG A 67 2.81 2.04 0.66
C ARG A 67 2.44 2.47 -0.76
N THR A 68 3.33 3.16 -1.46
CA THR A 68 3.08 3.64 -2.83
C THR A 68 4.05 3.01 -3.81
N TYR A 69 3.78 3.11 -5.10
CA TYR A 69 4.72 2.67 -6.13
C TYR A 69 6.12 3.29 -5.96
N GLU A 70 6.16 4.57 -5.58
CA GLU A 70 7.41 5.33 -5.40
C GLU A 70 8.10 5.12 -4.04
N ASN A 71 7.44 4.44 -3.10
CA ASN A 71 7.94 4.25 -1.73
C ASN A 71 7.35 2.97 -1.12
N SER A 72 8.20 1.98 -0.96
CA SER A 72 7.89 0.64 -0.47
C SER A 72 7.77 0.57 1.04
N GLN A 73 8.15 1.62 1.78
CA GLN A 73 7.98 1.67 3.23
C GLN A 73 6.49 1.68 3.56
N ILE A 74 6.10 0.75 4.43
CA ILE A 74 4.76 0.74 5.02
C ILE A 74 4.68 1.93 5.98
N ARG A 75 3.79 2.87 5.66
CA ARG A 75 3.47 4.06 6.45
C ARG A 75 2.09 3.87 7.07
N MET A 76 1.87 4.46 8.24
CA MET A 76 0.66 4.23 9.04
C MET A 76 0.04 5.54 9.52
N VAL A 77 -1.28 5.59 9.51
CA VAL A 77 -2.10 6.62 10.14
C VAL A 77 -2.87 5.99 11.30
N ASP A 78 -2.61 6.50 12.50
CA ASP A 78 -3.27 6.07 13.73
C ASP A 78 -4.49 6.96 13.96
N LEU A 79 -5.68 6.43 13.68
CA LEU A 79 -6.91 7.21 13.77
C LEU A 79 -7.24 7.61 15.22
N MET A 80 -6.73 6.85 16.21
CA MET A 80 -6.94 7.16 17.63
C MET A 80 -6.11 8.36 18.09
N LYS A 81 -5.15 8.81 17.29
CA LYS A 81 -4.36 10.02 17.54
C LYS A 81 -4.88 11.25 16.79
N MET A 82 -5.98 11.11 16.07
CA MET A 82 -6.60 12.21 15.32
C MET A 82 -7.75 12.85 16.11
N ASN A 83 -8.04 14.12 15.82
CA ASN A 83 -9.25 14.76 16.33
C ASN A 83 -10.47 14.31 15.49
N LEU A 84 -11.24 13.36 16.02
CA LEU A 84 -12.40 12.80 15.33
C LEU A 84 -13.63 13.74 15.35
N ASP A 85 -13.67 14.70 16.27
CA ASP A 85 -14.71 15.74 16.36
C ASP A 85 -14.30 17.04 15.64
N GLY A 86 -13.23 16.97 14.83
CA GLY A 86 -12.78 18.08 14.01
C GLY A 86 -13.86 18.53 13.03
N LYS A 87 -13.99 19.86 12.85
CA LYS A 87 -14.92 20.44 11.87
C LYS A 87 -14.36 20.44 10.45
N ASP A 88 -13.04 20.30 10.33
CA ASP A 88 -12.31 20.36 9.08
C ASP A 88 -11.73 18.98 8.71
N MET A 89 -11.68 18.69 7.41
CA MET A 89 -11.10 17.46 6.89
C MET A 89 -9.56 17.51 6.99
N VAL A 90 -8.98 16.52 7.66
CA VAL A 90 -7.53 16.33 7.70
C VAL A 90 -7.06 15.63 6.43
N LYS A 91 -6.08 16.21 5.73
CA LYS A 91 -5.44 15.62 4.54
C LYS A 91 -4.03 15.16 4.90
N ILE A 92 -3.72 13.91 4.59
CA ILE A 92 -2.39 13.32 4.80
C ILE A 92 -1.77 13.07 3.42
N SER A 93 -0.60 13.65 3.16
CA SER A 93 0.10 13.45 1.90
C SER A 93 0.71 12.05 1.81
N MET A 94 0.43 11.34 0.73
CA MET A 94 1.08 10.05 0.40
C MET A 94 2.38 10.22 -0.39
N LYS A 95 2.69 11.44 -0.85
CA LYS A 95 3.93 11.73 -1.59
C LYS A 95 5.17 11.52 -0.71
N GLY A 96 6.27 11.14 -1.36
CA GLY A 96 7.58 10.91 -0.74
C GLY A 96 8.28 9.76 -1.45
N GLY A 97 9.56 9.96 -1.81
CA GLY A 97 10.36 8.91 -2.44
C GLY A 97 10.80 7.84 -1.43
N GLU A 98 11.34 6.74 -1.94
CA GLU A 98 11.94 5.68 -1.14
C GLU A 98 13.07 6.20 -0.24
N SER A 99 13.16 5.67 0.97
CA SER A 99 14.27 5.94 1.89
C SER A 99 15.24 4.75 1.89
N ILE A 100 16.27 4.84 1.04
CA ILE A 100 17.33 3.83 0.98
C ILE A 100 18.36 4.12 2.08
N LYS A 101 18.38 3.28 3.11
CA LYS A 101 19.37 3.37 4.20
C LYS A 101 20.70 2.75 3.76
N SER A 102 21.75 3.55 3.63
CA SER A 102 23.12 3.04 3.49
C SER A 102 23.56 2.33 4.77
N LEU A 103 24.19 1.17 4.61
CA LEU A 103 24.76 0.38 5.70
C LEU A 103 26.29 0.29 5.58
N ASN A 104 26.91 1.23 4.86
CA ASN A 104 28.36 1.31 4.78
C ASN A 104 28.95 1.51 6.19
N PRO A 105 30.02 0.79 6.54
CA PRO A 105 30.73 0.96 7.81
C PRO A 105 31.35 2.36 7.93
#